data_AF-T1JKQ4-F1
#
_entry.id   AF-T1JKQ4-F1
#
_cell.length_a   1.000
_cell.length_b   1.000
_cell.length_c   1.000
_cell.angle_alpha   90.00
_cell.angle_beta   90.00
_cell.angle_gamma   90.00
#
_symmetry.space_group_name_H-M   'P 1'
#
loop_
_entity.id
_entity.type
_entity.pdbx_description
1 polymer ?
#
loop_
_entity_poly.entity_id
_entity_poly.type
_entity_poly.pdbx_seq_one_letter_code
_entity_poly.pdbx_strand_id
1 'polypeptide(L)'
;NRYIIASSGELYLYQVERNDSLRSYRCQTVHQLTNETQASAPARVIVTEPQSSVPPRITHSNPFLVGKQKSNIQIPCVAQGYPVPSYRNEMLGMHFDLQSL
;
A
#
# COMPACT_ATOMS: atom_id res chain seq x y z
N ASN A 1 -2.25 1.11 -14.88
CA ASN A 1 -1.65 1.46 -13.58
C ASN A 1 -2.47 0.86 -12.42
N ARG A 2 -2.56 -0.49 -12.30
CA ARG A 2 -3.36 -1.20 -11.27
C ARG A 2 -2.51 -1.80 -10.14
N TYR A 3 -1.19 -1.67 -10.23
CA TYR A 3 -0.22 -2.20 -9.28
C TYR A 3 0.80 -1.11 -8.99
N ILE A 4 1.12 -0.89 -7.72
CA ILE A 4 2.18 0.02 -7.28
C ILE A 4 3.02 -0.72 -6.25
N ILE A 5 4.35 -0.66 -6.39
CA ILE A 5 5.27 -1.06 -5.34
C ILE A 5 5.67 0.21 -4.60
N ALA A 6 5.36 0.30 -3.32
CA ALA A 6 5.75 1.44 -2.50
C ALA A 6 7.26 1.43 -2.27
N SER A 7 7.82 2.58 -1.92
CA SER A 7 9.24 2.71 -1.55
C SER A 7 9.63 1.86 -0.35
N SER A 8 8.67 1.47 0.49
CA SER A 8 8.81 0.52 1.61
C SER A 8 8.89 -0.94 1.16
N GLY A 9 8.58 -1.26 -0.10
CA GLY A 9 8.57 -2.62 -0.66
C GLY A 9 7.21 -3.31 -0.67
N GLU A 10 6.15 -2.66 -0.19
CA GLU A 10 4.78 -3.19 -0.19
C GLU A 10 4.16 -3.14 -1.59
N LEU A 11 3.33 -4.12 -1.92
CA LEU A 11 2.59 -4.18 -3.19
C LEU A 11 1.13 -3.75 -2.97
N TYR A 12 0.74 -2.65 -3.60
CA TYR A 12 -0.63 -2.15 -3.63
C TYR A 12 -1.32 -2.56 -4.93
N LEU A 13 -2.50 -3.18 -4.81
CA LEU A 13 -3.38 -3.51 -5.92
C LEU A 13 -4.61 -2.60 -5.89
N TYR A 14 -4.89 -1.95 -7.01
CA TYR A 14 -6.03 -1.06 -7.16
C TYR A 14 -7.11 -1.71 -8.01
N GLN A 15 -8.37 -1.37 -7.69
CA GLN A 15 -9.56 -1.87 -8.39
C GLN A 15 -9.56 -3.40 -8.47
N VAL A 16 -9.32 -4.06 -7.33
CA VAL A 16 -9.23 -5.53 -7.26
C VAL A 16 -10.54 -6.18 -7.73
N GLU A 17 -10.43 -7.14 -8.63
CA GLU A 17 -11.54 -7.91 -9.20
C GLU A 17 -11.37 -9.40 -8.92
N ARG A 18 -12.44 -10.18 -9.11
CA ARG A 18 -12.41 -11.65 -8.91
C ARG A 18 -11.28 -12.34 -9.67
N ASN A 19 -10.94 -11.86 -10.87
CA ASN A 19 -9.86 -12.43 -11.69
C ASN A 19 -8.48 -12.28 -11.04
N ASP A 20 -8.28 -11.27 -10.18
CA ASP A 20 -7.02 -11.08 -9.47
C ASP A 20 -6.75 -12.19 -8.44
N SER A 21 -7.78 -12.94 -8.01
CA SER A 21 -7.60 -14.10 -7.12
C SER A 21 -6.88 -15.28 -7.78
N LEU A 22 -6.83 -15.33 -9.12
CA LEU A 22 -6.11 -16.35 -9.88
C LEU A 22 -4.60 -16.07 -9.93
N ARG A 23 -4.18 -14.84 -9.63
CA ARG A 23 -2.77 -14.44 -9.64
C ARG A 23 -2.11 -14.80 -8.32
N SER A 24 -0.84 -15.19 -8.39
CA SER A 24 0.01 -15.46 -7.21
C SER A 24 1.17 -14.46 -7.19
N TYR A 25 1.37 -13.84 -6.03
CA TYR A 25 2.39 -12.82 -5.79
C TYR A 25 3.47 -13.36 -4.87
N ARG A 26 4.71 -12.90 -5.02
CA ARG A 26 5.82 -13.24 -4.13
C ARG A 26 6.70 -12.02 -3.94
N CYS A 27 7.24 -11.84 -2.73
CA CYS A 27 8.28 -10.84 -2.50
C CYS A 27 9.63 -11.45 -2.86
N GLN A 28 10.48 -10.68 -3.53
CA GLN A 28 11.86 -11.04 -3.79
C GLN A 28 12.75 -10.01 -3.11
N THR A 29 13.62 -10.48 -2.23
CA THR A 29 14.61 -9.65 -1.53
C THR A 29 16.00 -9.95 -2.08
N VAL A 30 16.85 -8.92 -2.09
CA VAL A 30 18.26 -9.04 -2.47
C VAL A 30 19.10 -8.53 -1.32
N HIS A 31 19.99 -9.38 -0.82
CA HIS A 31 20.91 -9.03 0.25
C HIS A 31 22.06 -8.18 -0.32
N GLN A 32 22.18 -6.92 0.08
CA GLN A 32 23.06 -5.95 -0.58
C GLN A 32 24.57 -6.27 -0.46
N LEU A 33 24.99 -7.02 0.56
CA LEU A 33 26.41 -7.35 0.76
C LEU A 33 26.85 -8.63 0.03
N THR A 34 25.96 -9.61 -0.07
CA THR A 34 26.27 -10.94 -0.66
C THR A 34 25.69 -11.09 -2.06
N ASN A 35 24.79 -10.20 -2.47
CA ASN A 35 23.97 -10.30 -3.67
C ASN A 35 23.07 -11.55 -3.74
N GLU A 36 22.89 -12.24 -2.62
CA GLU A 36 21.97 -13.37 -2.55
C GLU A 36 20.53 -12.90 -2.68
N THR A 37 19.77 -13.62 -3.49
CA THR A 37 18.35 -13.34 -3.74
C THR A 37 17.51 -14.41 -3.09
N GLN A 38 16.50 -14.01 -2.31
CA GLN A 38 15.55 -14.92 -1.69
C GLN A 38 14.12 -14.50 -1.99
N ALA A 39 13.28 -15.48 -2.35
CA ALA A 39 11.87 -15.28 -2.63
C ALA A 39 11.02 -15.84 -1.47
N SER A 40 9.95 -15.11 -1.13
CA SER A 40 8.95 -15.60 -0.19
C SER A 40 8.14 -16.76 -0.78
N ALA A 41 7.42 -17.49 0.09
CA ALA A 41 6.32 -18.33 -0.36
C ALA A 41 5.30 -17.50 -1.17
N PRO A 42 4.61 -18.11 -2.15
CA PRO A 42 3.61 -17.43 -2.95
C PRO A 42 2.36 -17.10 -2.11
N ALA A 43 1.83 -15.89 -2.27
CA ALA A 43 0.60 -15.39 -1.68
C ALA A 43 -0.46 -15.13 -2.75
N ARG A 44 -1.74 -15.20 -2.37
CA ARG A 44 -2.88 -14.90 -3.25
C ARG A 44 -3.80 -13.91 -2.57
N VAL A 45 -4.51 -13.12 -3.38
CA VAL A 45 -5.55 -12.21 -2.89
C VAL A 45 -6.87 -12.97 -2.85
N ILE A 46 -7.57 -12.88 -1.72
CA ILE A 46 -8.94 -13.41 -1.58
C ILE A 46 -9.89 -12.26 -1.85
N VAL A 47 -10.78 -12.43 -2.83
CA VAL A 47 -11.77 -11.43 -3.21
C VAL A 47 -13.15 -11.95 -2.81
N THR A 48 -13.81 -11.24 -1.89
CA THR A 48 -15.13 -11.58 -1.36
C THR A 48 -16.17 -10.60 -1.89
N GLU A 49 -17.38 -11.11 -2.16
CA GLU A 49 -18.51 -10.27 -2.55
C GLU A 49 -19.37 -9.96 -1.31
N PRO A 50 -19.56 -8.69 -0.95
CA PRO A 50 -20.37 -8.28 0.19
C PRO A 50 -21.86 -8.60 -0.06
N GLN A 51 -22.52 -9.17 0.94
CA GLN A 51 -23.96 -9.48 0.87
C GLN A 51 -24.85 -8.30 1.29
N SER A 52 -24.26 -7.29 1.93
CA SER A 52 -24.92 -6.08 2.43
C SER A 52 -23.91 -4.93 2.51
N SER A 53 -24.39 -3.74 2.84
CA SER A 53 -23.51 -2.59 3.11
C SER A 53 -22.54 -2.89 4.25
N VAL A 54 -21.25 -2.60 4.03
CA VAL A 54 -20.18 -2.77 5.01
C VAL A 54 -19.55 -1.39 5.25
N PRO A 55 -19.58 -0.86 6.48
CA PRO A 55 -19.00 0.45 6.77
C PRO A 55 -17.49 0.46 6.47
N PRO A 56 -16.94 1.57 5.94
CA PRO A 56 -15.51 1.69 5.69
C PRO A 56 -14.68 1.47 6.95
N ARG A 57 -13.68 0.59 6.86
CA ARG A 57 -12.70 0.34 7.91
C ARG A 57 -11.29 0.42 7.34
N ILE A 58 -10.43 1.21 7.97
CA ILE A 58 -9.00 1.23 7.66
C ILE A 58 -8.41 -0.09 8.14
N THR A 59 -7.83 -0.86 7.22
CA THR A 59 -7.19 -2.15 7.50
C THR A 59 -5.67 -2.06 7.46
N HIS A 60 -5.14 -1.05 6.77
CA HIS A 60 -3.72 -0.77 6.77
C HIS A 60 -3.46 0.73 6.71
N SER A 61 -2.68 1.21 7.67
CA SER A 61 -2.22 2.59 7.80
C SER A 61 -0.93 2.59 8.58
N ASN A 62 -0.01 3.49 8.23
CA ASN A 62 1.21 3.69 8.99
C ASN A 62 1.22 5.10 9.60
N PRO A 63 1.06 5.24 10.92
CA PRO A 63 1.07 6.54 11.59
C PRO A 63 2.48 7.16 11.66
N PHE A 64 3.54 6.38 11.44
CA PHE A 64 4.93 6.85 11.51
C PHE A 64 5.63 6.64 10.16
N LEU A 65 5.83 7.74 9.44
CA LEU A 65 6.52 7.73 8.16
C LEU A 65 7.87 8.44 8.29
N VAL A 66 8.93 7.75 7.88
CA VAL A 66 10.28 8.30 7.80
C VAL A 66 10.62 8.47 6.33
N GLY A 67 11.01 9.68 5.95
CA GLY A 67 11.49 9.97 4.60
C GLY A 67 12.70 10.87 4.63
N LYS A 68 13.46 10.87 3.54
CA LYS A 68 14.57 11.79 3.35
C LYS A 68 14.02 13.17 3.00
N GLN A 69 14.74 14.22 3.38
CA GLN A 69 14.39 15.58 2.96
C GLN A 69 14.30 15.64 1.42
N LYS A 70 13.29 16.35 0.90
CA LYS A 70 13.01 16.47 -0.55
C LYS A 70 12.69 15.15 -1.25
N SER A 71 12.32 14.08 -0.52
CA SER A 71 11.81 12.84 -1.12
C SER A 71 10.29 12.80 -1.11
N ASN A 72 9.70 12.16 -2.11
CA ASN A 72 8.28 11.87 -2.14
C ASN A 72 7.99 10.70 -1.19
N ILE A 73 7.08 10.91 -0.24
CA ILE A 73 6.63 9.87 0.70
C ILE A 73 5.21 9.49 0.31
N GLN A 74 4.95 8.19 0.21
CA GLN A 74 3.60 7.66 0.05
C GLN A 74 3.00 7.41 1.42
N ILE A 75 1.83 8.01 1.69
CA ILE A 75 1.11 7.83 2.97
C ILE A 75 0.08 6.71 2.78
N PRO A 76 0.27 5.53 3.38
CA PRO A 76 -0.66 4.43 3.20
C PRO A 76 -1.95 4.68 3.98
N CYS A 77 -3.07 4.63 3.26
CA CYS A 77 -4.42 4.64 3.81
C CYS A 77 -5.25 3.64 3.01
N VAL A 78 -5.32 2.40 3.48
CA VAL A 78 -6.10 1.33 2.83
C VAL A 78 -7.34 1.08 3.66
N ALA A 79 -8.49 1.35 3.07
CA ALA A 79 -9.80 1.07 3.66
C ALA A 79 -10.55 -0.01 2.85
N GLN A 80 -11.32 -0.82 3.57
CA GLN A 80 -12.24 -1.80 3.01
C GLN A 80 -13.67 -1.43 3.39
N GLY A 81 -14.62 -1.63 2.48
CA GLY A 81 -16.03 -1.35 2.70
C GLY A 81 -16.85 -1.59 1.44
N TYR A 82 -18.17 -1.60 1.60
CA TYR A 82 -19.11 -1.68 0.48
C TYR A 82 -20.30 -0.74 0.73
N PRO A 83 -20.60 0.20 -0.19
CA PRO A 83 -19.90 0.50 -1.44
C PRO A 83 -18.43 0.92 -1.25
N VAL A 84 -17.66 0.96 -2.35
CA VAL A 84 -16.23 1.31 -2.32
C VAL A 84 -16.03 2.67 -1.61
N PRO A 85 -15.18 2.77 -0.58
CA PRO A 85 -14.97 4.01 0.17
C PRO A 85 -14.38 5.15 -0.69
N SER A 86 -14.74 6.39 -0.35
CA SER A 86 -14.04 7.58 -0.83
C SER A 86 -12.94 8.00 0.15
N TYR A 87 -11.88 8.61 -0.38
CA TYR A 87 -10.73 9.06 0.40
C TYR A 87 -10.67 10.58 0.42
N ARG A 88 -10.47 11.16 1.61
CA ARG A 88 -10.19 12.59 1.80
C ARG A 88 -8.92 12.72 2.62
N ASN A 89 -7.96 13.48 2.11
CA ASN A 89 -6.73 13.77 2.82
C ASN A 89 -6.87 15.14 3.50
N GLU A 90 -6.67 15.18 4.81
CA GLU A 90 -6.60 16.41 5.60
C GLU A 90 -5.20 16.48 6.23
N MET A 91 -4.41 17.48 5.85
CA MET A 91 -3.11 17.71 6.48
C MET A 91 -3.31 18.60 7.71
N LEU A 92 -3.22 18.01 8.89
CA LEU A 92 -3.17 18.74 10.16
C LEU A 92 -1.70 19.12 10.45
N GLY A 93 -1.33 20.38 10.21
CA GLY A 93 -0.17 21.00 10.84
C GLY A 93 1.21 20.37 10.60
N MET A 94 1.53 19.93 9.38
CA MET A 94 2.91 19.61 9.02
C MET A 94 3.68 20.89 8.67
N HIS A 95 4.45 21.44 9.61
CA HIS A 95 5.45 22.45 9.32
C HIS A 95 6.61 21.76 8.60
N PHE A 96 6.54 21.71 7.26
CA PHE A 96 7.73 21.42 6.48
C PHE A 96 8.60 22.66 6.58
N ASP A 97 9.70 22.60 7.33
CA ASP A 97 10.76 23.60 7.27
C ASP A 97 11.30 23.64 5.84
N LEU A 98 10.67 24.48 5.00
CA LEU A 98 11.16 24.94 3.73
C LEU A 98 12.33 25.88 4.03
N GLN A 99 13.46 25.32 4.45
CA GLN A 99 14.72 26.03 4.30
C GLN A 99 15.00 26.14 2.80
N SER A 100 14.83 27.37 2.35
CA SER A 100 15.08 27.89 1.01
C SER A 100 16.47 27.49 0.52
N LEU A 101 16.52 26.92 -0.69
CA LEU A 101 17.64 27.06 -1.62
C LEU A 101 17.05 27.36 -2.99
#